data_AF-A0A968I4T6-F1
#
_entry.id   AF-A0A968I4T6-F1
#
_cell.length_a   1.000
_cell.length_b   1.000
_cell.length_c   1.000
_cell.angle_alpha   90.00
_cell.angle_beta   90.00
_cell.angle_gamma   90.00
#
_symmetry.space_group_name_H-M   'P 1'
#
loop_
_entity.id
_entity.type
_entity.pdbx_description
1 polymer ?
#
loop_
_entity_poly.entity_id
_entity_poly.type
_entity_poly.pdbx_seq_one_letter_code
_entity_poly.pdbx_strand_id
1 'polypeptide(L)'
;MFNAGNLTLQSVKFSGNQALGNAGANATFLDGSRGEAAQGGAVYNEGTLTIVSSSFTNNKTLGGVGGNGIVLSIPPIPGEGGEGGNAEGGALYNASGAT
;
A
#
# COMPACT_ATOMS: atom_id res chain seq x y z
N MET A 1 2.10 -1.43 -11.64
CA MET A 1 3.25 -2.02 -12.38
C MET A 1 4.41 -2.13 -11.40
N PHE A 2 5.07 -3.28 -11.32
CA PHE A 2 6.24 -3.49 -10.46
C PHE A 2 7.50 -3.54 -11.31
N ASN A 3 8.56 -2.86 -10.87
CA ASN A 3 9.89 -2.92 -11.50
C ASN A 3 10.97 -3.28 -10.48
N ALA A 4 11.70 -4.37 -10.72
CA ALA A 4 12.90 -4.76 -9.98
C ALA A 4 14.19 -4.69 -10.83
N GLY A 5 14.08 -4.26 -12.10
CA GLY A 5 15.19 -4.14 -13.04
C GLY A 5 15.30 -2.72 -13.60
N ASN A 6 15.63 -2.56 -14.88
CA ASN A 6 15.65 -1.25 -15.53
C ASN A 6 14.35 -1.01 -16.29
N LEU A 7 13.61 0.03 -15.93
CA LEU A 7 12.36 0.43 -16.59
C LEU A 7 12.46 1.85 -17.13
N THR A 8 12.24 2.01 -18.43
CA THR A 8 12.12 3.32 -19.08
C THR A 8 10.67 3.55 -19.52
N LEU A 9 10.06 4.63 -19.03
CA LEU A 9 8.73 5.08 -19.39
C LEU A 9 8.84 6.34 -20.25
N GLN A 10 8.57 6.22 -21.55
CA GLN A 10 8.64 7.35 -22.48
C GLN A 10 7.26 7.63 -23.09
N SER A 11 6.77 8.86 -22.90
CA SER A 11 5.50 9.33 -23.47
C SER A 11 4.29 8.47 -23.08
N VAL A 12 4.28 7.93 -21.85
CA VAL A 12 3.20 7.08 -21.34
C VAL A 12 2.25 7.87 -20.44
N LYS A 13 0.97 7.50 -20.43
CA LYS A 13 0.00 7.99 -19.46
C LYS A 13 -0.47 6.86 -18.55
N PHE A 14 -0.24 7.01 -17.26
CA PHE A 14 -0.87 6.21 -16.22
C PHE A 14 -2.05 7.00 -15.64
N SER A 15 -3.26 6.45 -15.72
CA SER A 15 -4.44 7.11 -15.18
C SER A 15 -5.35 6.15 -14.44
N GLY A 16 -5.86 6.57 -13.28
CA GLY A 16 -6.88 5.83 -12.52
C GLY A 16 -6.38 4.52 -11.91
N ASN A 17 -5.07 4.30 -11.81
CA ASN A 17 -4.53 3.08 -11.22
C ASN A 17 -4.58 3.14 -9.69
N GLN A 18 -4.92 2.02 -9.07
CA GLN A 18 -5.06 1.92 -7.62
C GLN A 18 -4.26 0.74 -7.07
N ALA A 19 -3.42 1.01 -6.08
CA ALA A 19 -2.85 0.00 -5.20
C ALA A 19 -3.65 -0.02 -3.89
N LEU A 20 -4.04 -1.22 -3.44
CA LEU A 20 -4.82 -1.43 -2.22
C LEU A 20 -4.13 -2.46 -1.33
N GLY A 21 -3.89 -2.10 -0.09
CA GLY A 21 -3.37 -3.00 0.94
C GLY A 21 -4.50 -3.88 1.48
N ASN A 22 -4.19 -5.13 1.77
CA ASN A 22 -5.18 -6.04 2.35
C ASN A 22 -5.56 -5.62 3.77
N ALA A 23 -6.82 -5.82 4.14
CA ALA A 23 -7.26 -5.58 5.50
C ALA A 23 -6.57 -6.53 6.47
N GLY A 24 -6.30 -6.04 7.69
CA GLY A 24 -5.81 -6.85 8.78
C GLY A 24 -6.87 -7.86 9.23
N ALA A 25 -6.42 -9.03 9.66
CA ALA A 25 -7.31 -10.05 10.21
C ALA A 25 -7.97 -9.57 11.51
N ASN A 26 -9.26 -9.87 11.66
CA ASN A 26 -9.96 -9.70 12.94
C ASN A 26 -9.35 -10.65 13.98
N ALA A 27 -9.34 -10.20 15.23
CA ALA A 27 -8.78 -10.95 16.35
C ALA A 27 -9.52 -12.26 16.59
N THR A 28 -8.76 -13.30 16.92
CA THR A 28 -9.29 -14.56 17.49
C THR A 28 -9.03 -14.68 18.98
N PHE A 29 -8.11 -13.87 19.54
CA PHE A 29 -7.71 -13.97 20.94
C PHE A 29 -7.64 -12.63 21.69
N LEU A 30 -7.35 -11.49 21.03
CA LEU A 30 -7.51 -10.18 21.65
C LEU A 30 -7.51 -9.04 20.62
N ASP A 31 -6.33 -8.68 20.11
CA ASP A 31 -6.15 -7.51 19.24
C ASP A 31 -6.28 -7.86 17.77
N GLY A 32 -6.83 -6.92 17.00
CA GLY A 32 -6.88 -7.02 15.55
C GLY A 32 -5.48 -6.94 14.93
N SER A 33 -5.29 -7.58 13.79
CA SER A 33 -4.02 -7.50 13.06
C SER A 33 -3.90 -6.19 12.29
N ARG A 34 -2.68 -5.71 12.08
CA ARG A 34 -2.41 -4.54 11.23
C ARG A 34 -2.87 -4.80 9.79
N GLY A 35 -3.42 -3.78 9.13
CA GLY A 35 -3.61 -3.78 7.69
C GLY A 35 -2.29 -3.78 6.91
N GLU A 36 -2.28 -4.38 5.72
CA GLU A 36 -1.09 -4.42 4.88
C GLU A 36 -0.83 -3.07 4.21
N ALA A 37 0.45 -2.76 3.98
CA ALA A 37 0.83 -1.58 3.23
C ALA A 37 0.46 -1.72 1.73
N ALA A 38 0.35 -0.57 1.07
CA ALA A 38 0.29 -0.50 -0.38
C ALA A 38 1.29 0.54 -0.88
N GLN A 39 1.85 0.28 -2.06
CA GLN A 39 2.86 1.13 -2.67
C GLN A 39 2.56 1.37 -4.14
N GLY A 40 2.68 2.63 -4.58
CA GLY A 40 2.75 2.98 -5.99
C GLY A 40 1.46 2.67 -6.76
N GLY A 41 0.48 3.57 -6.70
CA GLY A 41 -0.83 3.34 -7.33
C GLY A 41 -0.77 2.97 -8.82
N ALA A 42 0.20 3.50 -9.55
CA ALA A 42 0.52 3.10 -10.93
C ALA A 42 1.82 2.29 -11.04
N VAL A 43 2.90 2.75 -10.40
CA VAL A 43 4.22 2.14 -10.51
C VAL A 43 4.84 1.98 -9.12
N TYR A 44 5.32 0.78 -8.83
CA TYR A 44 6.22 0.47 -7.73
C TYR A 44 7.58 0.12 -8.33
N ASN A 45 8.61 0.89 -7.99
CA ASN A 45 9.99 0.67 -8.44
C ASN A 45 10.93 0.30 -7.29
N GLU A 46 11.53 -0.88 -7.36
CA GLU A 46 12.68 -1.33 -6.56
C GLU A 46 13.98 -1.42 -7.39
N GLY A 47 13.90 -1.28 -8.72
CA GLY A 47 15.05 -1.25 -9.63
C GLY A 47 15.45 0.17 -10.04
N THR A 48 15.94 0.35 -11.27
CA THR A 48 16.18 1.68 -11.87
C THR A 48 14.96 2.12 -12.66
N LEU A 49 14.51 3.36 -12.44
CA LEU A 49 13.39 3.94 -13.16
C LEU A 49 13.80 5.24 -13.87
N THR A 50 13.51 5.31 -15.17
CA THR A 50 13.62 6.53 -15.98
C THR A 50 12.27 6.91 -16.54
N ILE A 51 11.86 8.16 -16.32
CA ILE A 51 10.57 8.69 -16.79
C ILE A 51 10.83 9.90 -17.68
N VAL A 52 10.39 9.81 -18.93
CA VAL A 52 10.51 10.89 -19.92
C VAL A 52 9.14 11.20 -20.49
N SER A 53 8.74 12.48 -20.44
CA SER A 53 7.51 13.01 -21.07
C SER A 53 6.23 12.22 -20.74
N SER A 54 6.14 11.63 -19.55
CA SER A 54 5.01 10.79 -19.14
C SER A 54 4.11 11.50 -18.12
N SER A 55 2.86 11.07 -18.01
CA SER A 55 1.87 11.65 -17.10
C SER A 55 1.27 10.62 -16.15
N PHE A 56 1.09 11.01 -14.89
CA PHE A 56 0.44 10.21 -13.85
C PHE A 56 -0.73 11.01 -13.30
N THR A 57 -1.96 10.56 -13.56
CA THR A 57 -3.18 11.32 -13.23
C THR A 57 -4.18 10.45 -12.50
N ASN A 58 -4.74 10.92 -11.39
CA ASN A 58 -5.74 10.17 -10.61
C ASN A 58 -5.30 8.75 -10.19
N ASN A 59 -4.00 8.51 -10.04
CA ASN A 59 -3.51 7.28 -9.47
C ASN A 59 -3.44 7.44 -7.95
N LYS A 60 -3.82 6.39 -7.20
CA LYS A 60 -3.90 6.44 -5.74
C LYS A 60 -3.40 5.15 -5.09
N THR A 61 -2.94 5.29 -3.86
CA THR A 61 -2.53 4.19 -3.02
C THR A 61 -3.35 4.25 -1.74
N LEU A 62 -3.89 3.11 -1.31
CA LEU A 62 -4.67 3.00 -0.08
C LEU A 62 -4.13 1.82 0.73
N GLY A 63 -3.64 2.09 1.93
CA GLY A 63 -3.23 1.04 2.86
C GLY A 63 -4.44 0.27 3.37
N GLY A 64 -4.22 -0.95 3.83
CA GLY A 64 -5.26 -1.81 4.37
C GLY A 64 -5.87 -1.24 5.63
N VAL A 65 -7.15 -1.50 5.86
CA VAL A 65 -7.79 -1.19 7.15
C VAL A 65 -7.28 -2.19 8.20
N GLY A 66 -7.06 -1.75 9.44
CA GLY A 66 -6.72 -2.68 10.51
C GLY A 66 -7.89 -3.58 10.91
N GLY A 67 -7.59 -4.78 11.41
CA GLY A 67 -8.60 -5.73 11.86
C GLY A 67 -9.28 -5.29 13.16
N ASN A 68 -10.46 -5.81 13.45
CA ASN A 68 -11.14 -5.54 14.71
C ASN A 68 -10.55 -6.37 15.86
N GLY A 69 -10.40 -5.75 17.04
CA GLY A 69 -10.17 -6.47 18.29
C GLY A 69 -11.44 -7.18 18.79
N ILE A 70 -11.28 -8.07 19.76
CA ILE A 70 -12.38 -8.73 20.48
C ILE A 70 -12.28 -8.48 21.98
N VAL A 71 -13.42 -8.42 22.66
CA VAL A 71 -13.47 -8.31 24.12
C VAL A 71 -13.60 -9.71 24.72
N LEU A 72 -12.61 -10.14 25.50
CA LEU A 72 -12.74 -11.36 26.30
C LEU A 72 -13.71 -11.09 27.45
N SER A 73 -14.62 -12.02 27.74
CA SER A 73 -15.70 -11.75 28.70
C SER A 73 -15.31 -11.99 30.17
N ILE A 74 -14.28 -12.81 30.45
CA ILE A 74 -13.93 -13.21 31.82
C ILE A 74 -12.40 -13.43 31.97
N PRO A 75 -11.66 -12.51 32.61
CA PRO A 75 -12.08 -11.14 32.94
C PRO A 75 -12.34 -10.29 31.68
N PRO A 76 -13.08 -9.16 31.78
CA PRO A 76 -13.24 -8.21 30.68
C PRO A 76 -11.90 -7.61 30.27
N ILE A 77 -11.35 -8.04 29.13
CA ILE A 77 -10.13 -7.46 28.56
C ILE A 77 -10.51 -6.95 27.18
N PRO A 78 -10.51 -5.61 26.95
CA PRO A 78 -10.75 -5.08 25.63
C PRO A 78 -9.55 -5.36 24.73
N GLY A 79 -9.80 -5.98 23.59
CA GLY A 79 -8.83 -6.03 22.51
C GLY A 79 -8.92 -4.79 21.64
N GLU A 80 -7.77 -4.25 21.28
CA GLU A 80 -7.66 -3.07 20.43
C GLU A 80 -7.85 -3.44 18.96
N GLY A 81 -8.33 -2.48 18.18
CA GLY A 81 -8.27 -2.58 16.72
C GLY A 81 -6.83 -2.61 16.25
N GLY A 82 -6.56 -3.34 15.17
CA GLY A 82 -5.29 -3.28 14.48
C GLY A 82 -5.08 -1.90 13.85
N GLU A 83 -3.82 -1.49 13.72
CA GLU A 83 -3.49 -0.27 12.98
C GLU A 83 -3.77 -0.45 11.48
N GLY A 84 -4.06 0.66 10.80
CA GLY A 84 -4.11 0.67 9.33
C GLY A 84 -2.72 0.42 8.71
N GLY A 85 -2.73 -0.09 7.48
CA GLY A 85 -1.55 -0.21 6.63
C GLY A 85 -1.13 1.13 6.04
N ASN A 86 0.15 1.25 5.69
CA ASN A 86 0.69 2.46 5.07
C ASN A 86 0.24 2.60 3.62
N ALA A 87 0.01 3.83 3.17
CA ALA A 87 -0.15 4.16 1.75
C ALA A 87 1.06 4.96 1.27
N GLU A 88 1.93 4.36 0.46
CA GLU A 88 3.19 4.97 0.06
C GLU A 88 3.20 5.25 -1.45
N GLY A 89 3.59 6.47 -1.85
CA GLY A 89 3.67 6.88 -3.25
C GLY A 89 2.35 6.77 -4.01
N GLY A 90 1.51 7.80 -3.96
CA GLY A 90 0.14 7.75 -4.50
C GLY A 90 0.04 7.28 -5.96
N ALA A 91 0.89 7.81 -6.84
CA ALA A 91 0.99 7.34 -8.23
C ALA A 91 2.22 6.47 -8.48
N LEU A 92 3.35 6.91 -7.95
CA LEU A 92 4.64 6.25 -8.10
C LEU A 92 5.24 6.12 -6.71
N TYR A 93 5.67 4.92 -6.37
CA TYR A 93 6.55 4.68 -5.24
C TYR A 93 7.90 4.19 -5.76
N ASN A 94 8.96 4.86 -5.35
CA ASN A 94 10.32 4.60 -5.79
C ASN A 94 11.20 4.27 -4.58
N ALA A 95 11.50 2.99 -4.40
CA ALA A 95 12.30 2.47 -3.30
C ALA A 95 13.80 2.37 -3.63
N SER A 96 14.21 2.62 -4.87
CA SER A 96 15.60 2.51 -5.34
C SER A 96 15.95 3.65 -6.31
N GLY A 97 17.10 3.58 -6.99
CA GLY A 97 17.60 4.65 -7.85
C GLY A 97 16.61 5.06 -8.95
N ALA A 98 16.31 6.35 -9.05
CA ALA A 98 15.62 6.93 -10.20
C ALA A 98 16.57 7.91 -10.89
N THR A 99 16.59 7.88 -12.22
CA THR A 99 17.34 8.80 -13.07
C THR A 99 16.46 9.32 -14.19
#